data_AF-K2EAB8-F1
#
_entry.id   AF-K2EAB8-F1
#
_cell.length_a   1.000
_cell.length_b   1.000
_cell.length_c   1.000
_cell.angle_alpha   90.00
_cell.angle_beta   90.00
_cell.angle_gamma   90.00
#
_symmetry.space_group_name_H-M   'P 1'
#
loop_
_entity.id
_entity.type
_entity.pdbx_description
1 polymer ?
#
loop_
_entity_poly.entity_id
_entity_poly.type
_entity_poly.pdbx_seq_one_letter_code
_entity_poly.pdbx_strand_id
1 'polypeptide(L)'
;GSPASPGIGVGVVKIIMSPKEIGKIKPGDILVAPQTNPDYVPAMKKAAAIVTEKGGRTSHAAIVSRELGIPAVVGAEGATKILKEGMVISVNGLTGDVFKGKSIQTGEQKLKTEVKKLQTATNIYTNLAQPDQAAKVAKMHVDGIGLLRAEFVIAEIGVHPKQFIKEGKQDVFINRLSRELMKFVGPFSPRPVTYRATDFKTNEYRNLKGGKEFEPHEENPMLGFRGAYRYIANPEVFEMELAAIKKIWEKGYRNLNLMIPFVRVPWELIKIKQMVEKSGLLSYPEFKLWIMVEVPSCALNLEEFIKVGIDGVSIGTNDLTMMLLGVDRDSEEVASVYDERTPVVLNVLEYIVKTCRKYNITCSICGQAPSDYPEIAERLVRAGITSLSVTPDVIDRTRQIVFDVERKLFKEKSKK
;
A
#
# COMPACT_ATOMS: atom_id res chain seq x y z
N GLY A 1 15.59 9.58 -15.86
CA GLY A 1 14.50 8.57 -15.83
C GLY A 1 13.25 9.23 -15.28
N SER A 2 12.24 8.45 -14.92
CA SER A 2 11.03 8.96 -14.27
C SER A 2 11.24 9.13 -12.76
N PRO A 3 10.81 10.25 -12.14
CA PRO A 3 10.88 10.44 -10.69
C PRO A 3 9.92 9.48 -9.98
N ALA A 4 10.48 8.60 -9.16
CA ALA A 4 9.75 7.48 -8.58
C ALA A 4 9.56 7.60 -7.07
N SER A 5 10.52 8.12 -6.32
CA SER A 5 10.37 8.36 -4.89
C SER A 5 11.20 9.58 -4.51
N PRO A 6 10.63 10.60 -3.86
CA PRO A 6 11.30 11.87 -3.64
C PRO A 6 12.48 11.74 -2.67
N GLY A 7 13.40 12.71 -2.77
CA GLY A 7 14.58 12.82 -1.91
C GLY A 7 15.88 12.71 -2.70
N ILE A 8 16.98 12.79 -1.96
CA ILE A 8 18.33 12.76 -2.51
C ILE A 8 19.12 11.65 -1.81
N GLY A 9 19.66 10.74 -2.61
CA GLY A 9 20.55 9.70 -2.12
C GLY A 9 21.89 9.77 -2.84
N VAL A 10 22.98 9.61 -2.09
CA VAL A 10 24.34 9.67 -2.59
C VAL A 10 25.10 8.46 -2.10
N GLY A 11 25.76 7.74 -3.00
CA GLY A 11 26.41 6.49 -2.63
C GLY A 11 27.16 5.84 -3.77
N VAL A 12 27.72 4.66 -3.48
CA VAL A 12 28.48 3.85 -4.43
C VAL A 12 27.52 2.97 -5.23
N VAL A 13 27.63 3.00 -6.56
CA VAL A 13 26.86 2.16 -7.47
C VAL A 13 27.17 0.70 -7.23
N LYS A 14 26.10 -0.06 -7.00
CA LYS A 14 26.06 -1.51 -6.98
C LYS A 14 25.02 -2.02 -7.96
N ILE A 15 25.49 -2.67 -9.02
CA ILE A 15 24.65 -3.26 -10.05
C ILE A 15 24.30 -4.68 -9.62
N ILE A 16 23.00 -4.97 -9.54
CA ILE A 16 22.47 -6.30 -9.24
C ILE A 16 21.53 -6.72 -10.36
N MET A 17 21.81 -7.87 -10.98
CA MET A 17 21.02 -8.39 -12.10
C MET A 17 19.96 -9.40 -11.64
N SER A 18 20.09 -9.94 -10.44
CA SER A 18 19.17 -10.93 -9.88
C SER A 18 19.00 -10.79 -8.37
N PRO A 19 17.87 -11.26 -7.80
CA PRO A 19 17.68 -11.31 -6.35
C PRO A 19 18.75 -12.10 -5.58
N LYS A 20 19.47 -13.00 -6.25
CA LYS A 20 20.57 -13.77 -5.63
C LYS A 20 21.76 -12.88 -5.24
N GLU A 21 21.83 -11.68 -5.81
CA GLU A 21 22.95 -10.74 -5.63
C GLU A 21 22.65 -9.65 -4.60
N ILE A 22 21.49 -9.68 -3.93
CA ILE A 22 21.10 -8.69 -2.92
C ILE A 22 22.12 -8.55 -1.78
N GLY A 23 22.94 -9.58 -1.54
CA GLY A 23 24.05 -9.54 -0.58
C GLY A 23 25.19 -8.58 -0.95
N LYS A 24 25.27 -8.12 -2.21
CA LYS A 24 26.26 -7.13 -2.67
C LYS A 24 25.97 -5.73 -2.13
N ILE A 25 24.71 -5.42 -1.82
CA ILE A 25 24.28 -4.10 -1.35
C ILE A 25 24.64 -3.93 0.13
N LYS A 26 25.44 -2.91 0.42
CA LYS A 26 25.74 -2.46 1.78
C LYS A 26 24.93 -1.20 2.12
N PRO A 27 24.73 -0.92 3.41
CA PRO A 27 24.11 0.34 3.85
C PRO A 27 24.80 1.56 3.22
N GLY A 28 24.03 2.39 2.52
CA GLY A 28 24.53 3.61 1.87
C GLY A 28 24.90 3.46 0.39
N ASP A 29 24.83 2.25 -0.18
CA ASP A 29 25.07 2.02 -1.61
C ASP A 29 23.88 2.49 -2.47
N ILE A 30 24.12 2.74 -3.77
CA ILE A 30 23.07 3.00 -4.75
C ILE A 30 22.78 1.70 -5.49
N LEU A 31 21.56 1.19 -5.33
CA LEU A 31 21.11 -0.03 -5.98
C LEU A 31 20.73 0.29 -7.42
N VAL A 32 21.43 -0.32 -8.37
CA VAL A 32 21.12 -0.23 -9.81
C VAL A 32 20.71 -1.61 -10.30
N ALA A 33 19.55 -1.72 -10.95
CA ALA A 33 19.04 -3.00 -11.46
C ALA A 33 18.25 -2.80 -12.77
N PRO A 34 18.08 -3.83 -13.61
CA PRO A 34 17.13 -3.75 -14.72
C PRO A 34 15.72 -3.48 -14.21
N GLN A 35 15.27 -4.25 -13.23
CA GLN A 35 13.98 -4.13 -12.54
C GLN A 35 14.09 -4.70 -11.12
N THR A 36 13.11 -4.41 -10.26
CA THR A 36 13.01 -5.03 -8.93
C THR A 36 11.69 -5.78 -8.78
N ASN A 37 11.68 -6.74 -7.87
CA ASN A 37 10.51 -7.48 -7.42
C ASN A 37 10.58 -7.64 -5.88
N PRO A 38 9.59 -8.26 -5.22
CA PRO A 38 9.56 -8.36 -3.75
C PRO A 38 10.84 -8.95 -3.12
N ASP A 39 11.60 -9.78 -3.84
CA ASP A 39 12.84 -10.38 -3.34
C ASP A 39 14.00 -9.38 -3.20
N TYR A 40 13.90 -8.21 -3.84
CA TYR A 40 14.89 -7.14 -3.72
C TYR A 40 14.71 -6.32 -2.44
N VAL A 41 13.57 -6.41 -1.76
CA VAL A 41 13.24 -5.58 -0.58
C VAL A 41 14.35 -5.53 0.48
N PRO A 42 15.02 -6.64 0.85
CA PRO A 42 16.12 -6.60 1.83
C PRO A 42 17.32 -5.77 1.38
N ALA A 43 17.62 -5.73 0.08
CA ALA A 43 18.66 -4.88 -0.51
C ALA A 43 18.18 -3.43 -0.63
N MET A 44 16.94 -3.22 -1.06
CA MET A 44 16.34 -1.88 -1.18
C MET A 44 16.42 -1.14 0.15
N LYS A 45 16.08 -1.79 1.28
CA LYS A 45 16.18 -1.21 2.63
C LYS A 45 17.57 -0.68 3.02
N LYS A 46 18.64 -1.21 2.42
CA LYS A 46 20.02 -0.80 2.70
C LYS A 46 20.47 0.35 1.78
N ALA A 47 19.81 0.54 0.65
CA ALA A 47 20.25 1.47 -0.37
C ALA A 47 20.00 2.93 0.05
N ALA A 48 20.94 3.82 -0.30
CA ALA A 48 20.76 5.27 -0.18
C ALA A 48 19.85 5.82 -1.29
N ALA A 49 19.81 5.17 -2.45
CA ALA A 49 18.87 5.42 -3.54
C ALA A 49 18.75 4.21 -4.45
N ILE A 50 17.72 4.21 -5.29
CA ILE A 50 17.41 3.12 -6.22
C ILE A 50 17.28 3.67 -7.64
N VAL A 51 17.95 3.02 -8.59
CA VAL A 51 17.84 3.33 -10.02
C VAL A 51 17.47 2.05 -10.76
N THR A 52 16.33 2.03 -11.45
CA THR A 52 15.97 0.92 -12.34
C THR A 52 15.88 1.33 -13.79
N GLU A 53 16.34 0.46 -14.69
CA GLU A 53 16.19 0.70 -16.13
C GLU A 53 14.74 0.65 -16.57
N LYS A 54 13.97 -0.23 -15.94
CA LYS A 54 12.61 -0.59 -16.31
C LYS A 54 11.64 -0.19 -15.21
N GLY A 55 10.36 -0.14 -15.58
CA GLY A 55 9.25 0.17 -14.69
C GLY A 55 8.84 1.65 -14.69
N GLY A 56 7.53 1.88 -14.55
CA GLY A 56 6.95 3.22 -14.45
C GLY A 56 6.84 3.73 -13.00
N ARG A 57 6.22 4.90 -12.82
CA ARG A 57 5.94 5.50 -11.49
C ARG A 57 5.11 4.61 -10.58
N THR A 58 4.42 3.61 -11.12
CA THR A 58 3.59 2.64 -10.40
C THR A 58 4.20 1.24 -10.32
N SER A 59 5.44 1.06 -10.78
CA SER A 59 6.16 -0.21 -10.70
C SER A 59 6.49 -0.60 -9.26
N HIS A 60 6.82 -1.87 -9.04
CA HIS A 60 7.31 -2.37 -7.76
C HIS A 60 8.43 -1.48 -7.16
N ALA A 61 9.44 -1.13 -7.97
CA ALA A 61 10.56 -0.29 -7.54
C ALA A 61 10.07 1.06 -7.00
N ALA A 62 9.14 1.71 -7.70
CA ALA A 62 8.61 3.01 -7.32
C ALA A 62 7.78 2.95 -6.03
N ILE A 63 6.85 1.99 -5.93
CA ILE A 63 5.99 1.81 -4.77
C ILE A 63 6.81 1.53 -3.52
N VAL A 64 7.66 0.51 -3.58
CA VAL A 64 8.44 0.09 -2.41
C VAL A 64 9.42 1.20 -2.02
N SER A 65 10.05 1.90 -2.98
CA SER A 65 10.95 3.00 -2.62
C SER A 65 10.23 4.15 -1.90
N ARG A 66 9.02 4.53 -2.33
CA ARG A 66 8.20 5.53 -1.61
C ARG A 66 7.83 5.06 -0.22
N GLU A 67 7.40 3.81 -0.10
CA GLU A 67 7.05 3.20 1.19
C GLU A 67 8.26 3.09 2.13
N LEU A 68 9.46 2.86 1.58
CA LEU A 68 10.73 2.84 2.31
C LEU A 68 11.28 4.25 2.61
N GLY A 69 10.73 5.30 2.00
CA GLY A 69 11.26 6.66 2.07
C GLY A 69 12.64 6.80 1.41
N ILE A 70 12.95 5.92 0.45
CA ILE A 70 14.23 5.86 -0.25
C ILE A 70 14.08 6.58 -1.60
N PRO A 71 14.97 7.53 -1.94
CA PRO A 71 14.96 8.20 -3.24
C PRO A 71 15.06 7.20 -4.39
N ALA A 72 14.22 7.36 -5.42
CA ALA A 72 14.24 6.45 -6.56
C ALA A 72 13.95 7.10 -7.89
N VAL A 73 14.62 6.59 -8.92
CA VAL A 73 14.42 6.90 -10.34
C VAL A 73 14.20 5.59 -11.08
N VAL A 74 13.09 5.48 -11.81
CA VAL A 74 12.71 4.28 -12.57
C VAL A 74 12.61 4.60 -14.05
N GLY A 75 12.62 3.60 -14.94
CA GLY A 75 12.60 3.87 -16.38
C GLY A 75 13.85 4.62 -16.85
N ALA A 76 15.00 4.41 -16.18
CA ALA A 76 16.28 5.01 -16.56
C ALA A 76 16.98 4.09 -17.58
N GLU A 77 16.48 4.09 -18.81
CA GLU A 77 16.96 3.21 -19.87
C GLU A 77 18.49 3.24 -20.01
N GLY A 78 19.11 2.05 -20.03
CA GLY A 78 20.56 1.90 -20.13
C GLY A 78 21.35 2.21 -18.85
N ALA A 79 20.70 2.48 -17.71
CA ALA A 79 21.39 2.77 -16.45
C ALA A 79 22.42 1.69 -16.04
N THR A 80 22.15 0.40 -16.27
CA THR A 80 23.09 -0.69 -15.94
C THR A 80 24.33 -0.70 -16.85
N LYS A 81 24.26 -0.06 -18.01
CA LYS A 81 25.38 0.07 -18.96
C LYS A 81 26.16 1.37 -18.75
N ILE A 82 25.45 2.47 -18.46
CA ILE A 82 26.04 3.80 -18.27
C ILE A 82 26.74 3.89 -16.92
N LEU A 83 26.09 3.40 -15.86
CA LEU A 83 26.64 3.39 -14.52
C LEU A 83 27.59 2.21 -14.37
N LYS A 84 28.71 2.42 -13.67
CA LYS A 84 29.73 1.39 -13.43
C LYS A 84 29.82 1.05 -11.96
N GLU A 85 30.08 -0.21 -11.67
CA GLU A 85 30.31 -0.70 -10.32
C GLU A 85 31.40 0.13 -9.61
N GLY A 86 31.12 0.57 -8.38
CA GLY A 86 32.07 1.39 -7.62
C GLY A 86 32.00 2.90 -7.90
N MET A 87 31.23 3.34 -8.89
CA MET A 87 31.04 4.76 -9.19
C MET A 87 30.25 5.45 -8.07
N VAL A 88 30.68 6.63 -7.63
CA VAL A 88 29.87 7.45 -6.72
C VAL A 88 28.90 8.28 -7.55
N ILE A 89 27.61 8.20 -7.24
CA ILE A 89 26.56 9.00 -7.89
C ILE A 89 25.64 9.65 -6.87
N SER A 90 24.94 10.69 -7.32
CA SER A 90 23.84 11.31 -6.61
C SER A 90 22.56 11.12 -7.39
N VAL A 91 21.49 10.68 -6.73
CA VAL A 91 20.19 10.40 -7.33
C VAL A 91 19.19 11.40 -6.76
N ASN A 92 18.56 12.17 -7.64
CA ASN A 92 17.46 13.06 -7.29
C ASN A 92 16.14 12.41 -7.69
N GLY A 93 15.49 11.79 -6.72
CA GLY A 93 14.22 11.09 -6.93
C GLY A 93 13.01 12.03 -7.10
N LEU A 94 13.19 13.34 -6.86
CA LEU A 94 12.15 14.35 -7.11
C LEU A 94 12.10 14.76 -8.59
N THR A 95 13.26 14.98 -9.21
CA THR A 95 13.35 15.42 -10.62
C THR A 95 13.55 14.28 -11.61
N GLY A 96 14.03 13.11 -11.15
CA GLY A 96 14.33 11.97 -12.02
C GLY A 96 15.77 11.96 -12.55
N ASP A 97 16.64 12.81 -12.00
CA ASP A 97 18.02 13.00 -12.45
C ASP A 97 19.01 12.13 -11.68
N VAL A 98 20.05 11.66 -12.37
CA VAL A 98 21.18 10.93 -11.79
C VAL A 98 22.47 11.62 -12.21
N PHE A 99 23.26 12.06 -11.23
CA PHE A 99 24.49 12.83 -11.43
C PHE A 99 25.71 12.02 -11.01
N LYS A 100 26.82 12.21 -11.72
CA LYS A 100 28.13 11.66 -11.33
C LYS A 100 28.71 12.46 -10.15
N GLY A 101 29.25 11.74 -9.15
CA GLY A 101 29.88 12.32 -7.96
C GLY A 101 28.87 12.79 -6.90
N LYS A 102 29.39 13.42 -5.83
CA LYS A 102 28.60 14.00 -4.72
C LYS A 102 28.07 15.39 -5.07
N SER A 103 27.54 15.57 -6.26
CA SER A 103 27.09 16.87 -6.76
C SER A 103 25.57 16.94 -6.76
N ILE A 104 24.99 17.51 -5.71
CA ILE A 104 23.70 18.19 -5.82
C ILE A 104 23.80 19.51 -5.06
N GLN A 105 23.70 20.63 -5.81
CA GLN A 105 23.32 21.91 -5.22
C GLN A 105 21.85 21.79 -4.81
N THR A 106 21.61 21.52 -3.53
CA THR A 106 20.27 21.68 -2.97
C THR A 106 20.00 23.16 -2.83
N GLY A 107 19.29 23.73 -3.80
CA GLY A 107 18.26 24.68 -3.44
C GLY A 107 17.27 23.93 -2.55
N GLU A 108 17.54 23.84 -1.25
CA GLU A 108 16.50 23.53 -0.27
C GLU A 108 15.48 24.68 -0.36
N GLN A 109 14.59 24.64 -1.36
CA GLN A 109 13.27 25.17 -1.16
C GLN A 109 12.58 24.23 -0.17
N LYS A 110 13.00 24.31 1.10
CA LYS A 110 12.05 24.17 2.20
C LYS A 110 11.03 25.28 1.95
N LEU A 111 10.01 24.98 1.15
CA LEU A 111 8.72 25.62 1.29
C LEU A 111 8.30 25.34 2.74
N LYS A 112 8.78 26.17 3.66
CA LYS A 112 8.14 26.42 4.93
C LYS A 112 6.85 27.17 4.58
N THR A 113 5.94 26.50 3.89
CA THR A 113 4.54 26.91 3.94
C THR A 113 4.16 26.73 5.39
N GLU A 114 3.81 27.83 6.07
CA GLU A 114 3.05 27.73 7.31
C GLU A 114 1.90 26.77 7.04
N VAL A 115 1.99 25.56 7.60
CA VAL A 115 0.94 24.56 7.44
C VAL A 115 -0.23 25.05 8.27
N LYS A 116 -1.10 25.84 7.65
CA LYS A 116 -2.40 26.16 8.24
C LYS A 116 -3.07 24.83 8.56
N LYS A 117 -3.55 24.68 9.80
CA LYS A 117 -4.36 23.52 10.20
C LYS A 117 -5.71 23.61 9.50
N LEU A 118 -5.75 23.20 8.23
CA LEU A 118 -6.97 23.15 7.43
C LEU A 118 -7.85 22.01 7.95
N GLN A 119 -9.11 22.29 8.21
CA GLN A 119 -10.09 21.26 8.55
C GLN A 119 -10.86 20.87 7.28
N THR A 120 -10.99 19.58 7.04
CA THR A 120 -11.70 18.99 5.90
C THR A 120 -12.78 18.04 6.41
N ALA A 121 -13.88 17.90 5.68
CA ALA A 121 -14.91 16.91 5.98
C ALA A 121 -14.50 15.50 5.54
N THR A 122 -13.83 15.39 4.39
CA THR A 122 -13.15 14.19 3.93
C THR A 122 -11.86 14.01 4.73
N ASN A 123 -11.69 12.84 5.35
CA ASN A 123 -10.50 12.52 6.14
C ASN A 123 -9.29 12.27 5.23
N ILE A 124 -8.11 12.71 5.67
CA ILE A 124 -6.83 12.46 5.00
C ILE A 124 -6.07 11.42 5.80
N TYR A 125 -6.06 10.21 5.28
CA TYR A 125 -5.30 9.09 5.82
C TYR A 125 -3.97 8.93 5.10
N THR A 126 -3.09 8.12 5.69
CA THR A 126 -1.82 7.71 5.08
C THR A 126 -1.79 6.21 4.78
N ASN A 127 -1.07 5.84 3.72
CA ASN A 127 -0.64 4.47 3.46
C ASN A 127 0.70 4.26 4.18
N LEU A 128 0.82 3.21 4.99
CA LEU A 128 2.07 2.85 5.68
C LEU A 128 2.33 1.36 5.58
N ALA A 129 3.61 1.02 5.43
CA ALA A 129 4.07 -0.37 5.38
C ALA A 129 5.25 -0.63 6.33
N GLN A 130 5.95 0.42 6.76
CA GLN A 130 7.13 0.32 7.63
C GLN A 130 6.87 0.82 9.06
N PRO A 131 7.22 0.05 10.08
CA PRO A 131 7.04 0.46 11.47
C PRO A 131 7.82 1.75 11.84
N ASP A 132 9.03 1.92 11.31
CA ASP A 132 9.92 3.02 11.69
C ASP A 132 9.37 4.41 11.28
N GLN A 133 8.52 4.45 10.26
CA GLN A 133 7.89 5.69 9.81
C GLN A 133 6.65 6.07 10.64
N ALA A 134 6.04 5.11 11.35
CA ALA A 134 4.74 5.32 11.99
C ALA A 134 4.77 6.47 13.01
N ALA A 135 5.78 6.49 13.89
CA ALA A 135 5.91 7.55 14.90
C ALA A 135 6.21 8.93 14.31
N LYS A 136 6.89 9.00 13.16
CA LYS A 136 7.16 10.25 12.45
C LYS A 136 5.90 10.78 11.80
N VAL A 137 5.21 9.92 11.04
CA VAL A 137 4.00 10.31 10.28
C VAL A 137 2.82 10.60 11.22
N ALA A 138 2.75 9.93 12.38
CA ALA A 138 1.77 10.24 13.41
C ALA A 138 1.84 11.70 13.90
N LYS A 139 3.00 12.37 13.80
CA LYS A 139 3.16 13.80 14.17
C LYS A 139 2.73 14.76 13.07
N MET A 140 2.47 14.28 11.86
CA MET A 140 1.96 15.07 10.74
C MET A 140 0.46 15.34 10.90
N HIS A 141 -0.08 16.24 10.09
CA HIS A 141 -1.51 16.57 10.08
C HIS A 141 -2.33 15.52 9.33
N VAL A 142 -2.34 14.30 9.87
CA VAL A 142 -2.97 13.11 9.30
C VAL A 142 -4.06 12.56 10.24
N ASP A 143 -5.16 12.10 9.66
CA ASP A 143 -6.36 11.70 10.39
C ASP A 143 -6.34 10.21 10.80
N GLY A 144 -5.36 9.43 10.34
CA GLY A 144 -5.25 7.99 10.56
C GLY A 144 -4.42 7.26 9.51
N ILE A 145 -4.36 5.94 9.60
CA ILE A 145 -3.79 5.05 8.59
C ILE A 145 -4.94 4.38 7.84
N GLY A 146 -5.08 4.67 6.55
CA GLY A 146 -6.15 4.13 5.71
C GLY A 146 -5.78 2.80 5.06
N LEU A 147 -4.49 2.51 4.98
CA LEU A 147 -3.94 1.24 4.54
C LEU A 147 -2.63 0.96 5.29
N LEU A 148 -2.68 0.02 6.24
CA LEU A 148 -1.50 -0.62 6.82
C LEU A 148 -1.24 -1.93 6.09
N ARG A 149 -0.13 -1.99 5.36
CA ARG A 149 0.38 -3.20 4.69
C ARG A 149 1.37 -3.92 5.61
N ALA A 150 1.04 -5.13 6.06
CA ALA A 150 1.97 -5.92 6.88
C ALA A 150 2.86 -6.86 6.06
N GLU A 151 2.86 -6.78 4.74
CA GLU A 151 3.75 -7.55 3.87
C GLU A 151 5.23 -7.46 4.30
N PHE A 152 5.70 -6.28 4.69
CA PHE A 152 7.06 -6.13 5.24
C PHE A 152 7.24 -6.79 6.60
N VAL A 153 6.22 -6.76 7.46
CA VAL A 153 6.23 -7.44 8.76
C VAL A 153 6.33 -8.95 8.56
N ILE A 154 5.54 -9.51 7.64
CA ILE A 154 5.58 -10.93 7.28
C ILE A 154 6.93 -11.30 6.65
N ALA A 155 7.46 -10.46 5.76
CA ALA A 155 8.79 -10.66 5.17
C ALA A 155 9.92 -10.61 6.22
N GLU A 156 9.81 -9.75 7.24
CA GLU A 156 10.76 -9.69 8.35
C GLU A 156 10.65 -10.88 9.30
N ILE A 157 9.45 -11.43 9.48
CA ILE A 157 9.28 -12.73 10.14
C ILE A 157 10.02 -13.82 9.36
N GLY A 158 10.00 -13.74 8.02
CA GLY A 158 10.89 -14.48 7.12
C GLY A 158 10.58 -15.98 6.97
N VAL A 159 9.52 -16.46 7.61
CA VAL A 159 9.12 -17.87 7.64
C VAL A 159 7.64 -17.96 7.25
N HIS A 160 7.33 -18.93 6.40
CA HIS A 160 5.97 -19.16 5.92
C HIS A 160 5.01 -19.48 7.09
N PRO A 161 3.79 -18.89 7.17
CA PRO A 161 2.86 -19.14 8.28
C PRO A 161 2.54 -20.63 8.50
N LYS A 162 2.36 -21.43 7.44
CA LYS A 162 2.14 -22.88 7.55
C LYS A 162 3.33 -23.64 8.15
N GLN A 163 4.55 -23.10 8.03
CA GLN A 163 5.72 -23.69 8.70
C GLN A 163 5.62 -23.53 10.22
N PHE A 164 5.13 -22.38 10.72
CA PHE A 164 4.88 -22.21 12.15
C PHE A 164 3.81 -23.18 12.66
N ILE A 165 2.76 -23.42 11.88
CA ILE A 165 1.70 -24.39 12.22
C ILE A 165 2.29 -25.80 12.30
N LYS A 166 3.03 -26.23 11.27
CA LYS A 166 3.70 -27.54 11.22
C LYS A 166 4.64 -27.78 12.42
N GLU A 167 5.31 -26.73 12.89
CA GLU A 167 6.23 -26.78 14.02
C GLU A 167 5.55 -26.59 15.41
N GLY A 168 4.23 -26.36 15.47
CA GLY A 168 3.53 -26.06 16.72
C GLY A 168 3.93 -24.71 17.35
N LYS A 169 4.36 -23.74 16.53
CA LYS A 169 4.90 -22.43 16.94
C LYS A 169 3.99 -21.25 16.56
N GLN A 170 2.68 -21.46 16.47
CA GLN A 170 1.70 -20.42 16.11
C GLN A 170 1.83 -19.18 17.02
N ASP A 171 2.01 -19.38 18.33
CA ASP A 171 2.17 -18.29 19.29
C ASP A 171 3.36 -17.36 18.98
N VAL A 172 4.44 -17.91 18.42
CA VAL A 172 5.61 -17.10 18.02
C VAL A 172 5.22 -16.15 16.89
N PHE A 173 4.48 -16.63 15.90
CA PHE A 173 3.99 -15.81 14.79
C PHE A 173 3.01 -14.74 15.30
N ILE A 174 2.00 -15.16 16.09
CA ILE A 174 0.97 -14.28 16.65
C ILE A 174 1.58 -13.16 17.48
N ASN A 175 2.52 -13.48 18.38
CA ASN A 175 3.19 -12.49 19.23
C ASN A 175 4.06 -11.52 18.44
N ARG A 176 4.77 -12.01 17.41
CA ARG A 176 5.59 -11.16 16.53
C ARG A 176 4.69 -10.20 15.75
N LEU A 177 3.67 -10.71 15.07
CA LEU A 177 2.75 -9.88 14.29
C LEU A 177 2.06 -8.84 15.17
N SER A 178 1.54 -9.24 16.34
CA SER A 178 0.91 -8.32 17.29
C SER A 178 1.88 -7.21 17.74
N ARG A 179 3.13 -7.54 18.05
CA ARG A 179 4.16 -6.56 18.43
C ARG A 179 4.50 -5.59 17.30
N GLU A 180 4.59 -6.07 16.06
CA GLU A 180 4.89 -5.20 14.92
C GLU A 180 3.72 -4.28 14.57
N LEU A 181 2.47 -4.80 14.59
CA LEU A 181 1.27 -3.98 14.41
C LEU A 181 1.13 -2.89 15.50
N MET A 182 1.50 -3.21 16.74
CA MET A 182 1.51 -2.26 17.86
C MET A 182 2.36 -1.00 17.61
N LYS A 183 3.42 -1.11 16.81
CA LYS A 183 4.27 0.04 16.43
C LYS A 183 3.51 1.07 15.58
N PHE A 184 2.42 0.66 14.92
CA PHE A 184 1.53 1.56 14.19
C PHE A 184 0.35 2.00 15.06
N VAL A 185 -0.27 1.06 15.77
CA VAL A 185 -1.49 1.30 16.57
C VAL A 185 -1.25 2.32 17.69
N GLY A 186 -0.14 2.18 18.42
CA GLY A 186 0.20 3.05 19.54
C GLY A 186 0.33 4.53 19.16
N PRO A 187 1.22 4.90 18.22
CA PRO A 187 1.43 6.30 17.82
C PRO A 187 0.20 6.98 17.19
N PHE A 188 -0.70 6.19 16.59
CA PHE A 188 -1.89 6.74 15.96
C PHE A 188 -3.08 6.87 16.92
N SER A 189 -3.13 6.11 18.02
CA SER A 189 -4.25 6.14 18.96
C SER A 189 -4.61 7.56 19.44
N PRO A 190 -5.88 7.97 19.40
CA PRO A 190 -7.09 7.19 19.06
C PRO A 190 -7.46 7.17 17.56
N ARG A 191 -6.65 7.77 16.67
CA ARG A 191 -6.93 7.81 15.23
C ARG A 191 -6.94 6.40 14.62
N PRO A 192 -7.84 6.12 13.67
CA PRO A 192 -8.01 4.79 13.10
C PRO A 192 -6.77 4.30 12.35
N VAL A 193 -6.55 2.99 12.42
CA VAL A 193 -5.54 2.24 11.69
C VAL A 193 -6.24 1.07 11.02
N THR A 194 -6.35 1.11 9.69
CA THR A 194 -6.96 0.04 8.90
C THR A 194 -5.89 -0.93 8.43
N TYR A 195 -5.80 -2.07 9.11
CA TYR A 195 -4.91 -3.17 8.76
C TYR A 195 -5.49 -4.01 7.63
N ARG A 196 -4.75 -4.12 6.51
CA ARG A 196 -5.08 -5.07 5.45
C ARG A 196 -4.48 -6.43 5.81
N ALA A 197 -5.33 -7.46 5.88
CA ALA A 197 -4.86 -8.83 6.05
C ALA A 197 -3.86 -9.21 4.95
N THR A 198 -2.98 -10.17 5.23
CA THR A 198 -1.85 -10.47 4.33
C THR A 198 -2.33 -10.88 2.94
N ASP A 199 -1.85 -10.21 1.90
CA ASP A 199 -2.25 -10.46 0.50
C ASP A 199 -1.09 -10.92 -0.39
N PHE A 200 -0.15 -11.66 0.19
CA PHE A 200 0.92 -12.28 -0.57
C PHE A 200 0.39 -13.28 -1.61
N LYS A 201 0.94 -13.15 -2.81
CA LYS A 201 0.79 -14.09 -3.92
C LYS A 201 1.58 -15.37 -3.64
N THR A 202 1.27 -16.44 -4.37
CA THR A 202 1.96 -17.74 -4.24
C THR A 202 3.47 -17.64 -4.45
N ASN A 203 3.92 -16.85 -5.42
CA ASN A 203 5.35 -16.62 -5.68
C ASN A 203 6.05 -15.90 -4.51
N GLU A 204 5.39 -14.94 -3.88
CA GLU A 204 5.94 -14.19 -2.73
C GLU A 204 6.06 -15.10 -1.49
N TYR A 205 5.00 -15.85 -1.17
CA TYR A 205 5.03 -16.81 -0.07
C TYR A 205 6.06 -17.91 -0.27
N ARG A 206 6.23 -18.39 -1.51
CA ARG A 206 7.21 -19.43 -1.87
C ARG A 206 8.66 -19.02 -1.57
N ASN A 207 8.94 -17.72 -1.59
CA ASN A 207 10.27 -17.17 -1.32
C ASN A 207 10.59 -17.05 0.18
N LEU A 208 9.60 -17.22 1.07
CA LEU A 208 9.84 -17.35 2.50
C LEU A 208 10.43 -18.72 2.86
N LYS A 209 11.12 -18.80 4.00
CA LYS A 209 11.61 -20.07 4.52
C LYS A 209 10.43 -21.04 4.76
N GLY A 210 10.52 -22.23 4.16
CA GLY A 210 9.46 -23.24 4.18
C GLY A 210 8.35 -23.04 3.13
N GLY A 211 8.32 -21.92 2.41
CA GLY A 211 7.23 -21.59 1.48
C GLY A 211 7.08 -22.57 0.31
N LYS A 212 8.20 -23.08 -0.24
CA LYS A 212 8.21 -24.05 -1.35
C LYS A 212 7.44 -25.35 -1.06
N GLU A 213 7.32 -25.75 0.20
CA GLU A 213 6.58 -26.95 0.59
C GLU A 213 5.06 -26.72 0.49
N PHE A 214 4.59 -25.51 0.75
CA PHE A 214 3.18 -25.23 0.95
C PHE A 214 2.50 -24.49 -0.21
N GLU A 215 3.29 -23.87 -1.08
CA GLU A 215 2.78 -22.96 -2.10
C GLU A 215 2.77 -23.61 -3.50
N PRO A 216 1.62 -23.66 -4.19
CA PRO A 216 1.51 -24.21 -5.53
C PRO A 216 2.23 -23.32 -6.55
N HIS A 217 2.55 -23.87 -7.73
CA HIS A 217 3.06 -23.06 -8.83
C HIS A 217 1.88 -22.58 -9.66
N GLU A 218 1.78 -21.28 -9.85
CA GLU A 218 0.74 -20.67 -10.66
C GLU A 218 1.40 -19.90 -11.80
N GLU A 219 0.84 -20.04 -13.00
CA GLU A 219 1.24 -19.25 -14.17
C GLU A 219 0.97 -17.75 -13.93
N ASN A 220 -0.16 -17.44 -13.27
CA ASN A 220 -0.59 -16.07 -12.99
C ASN A 220 -0.86 -15.83 -11.50
N PRO A 221 0.18 -15.67 -10.66
CA PRO A 221 0.01 -15.43 -9.21
C PRO A 221 -0.82 -14.19 -8.88
N MET A 222 -0.88 -13.21 -9.78
CA MET A 222 -1.67 -11.97 -9.58
C MET A 222 -3.18 -12.26 -9.50
N LEU A 223 -3.68 -13.20 -10.30
CA LEU A 223 -5.10 -13.61 -10.35
C LEU A 223 -5.40 -14.86 -9.51
N GLY A 224 -4.35 -15.52 -9.03
CA GLY A 224 -4.38 -16.85 -8.42
C GLY A 224 -4.71 -16.89 -6.93
N PHE A 225 -4.06 -17.80 -6.23
CA PHE A 225 -4.37 -18.20 -4.86
C PHE A 225 -3.92 -17.16 -3.81
N ARG A 226 -4.75 -16.12 -3.60
CA ARG A 226 -4.51 -15.00 -2.67
C ARG A 226 -5.81 -14.38 -2.11
N GLY A 227 -5.65 -13.42 -1.20
CA GLY A 227 -6.71 -12.67 -0.51
C GLY A 227 -7.79 -13.54 0.14
N ALA A 228 -9.04 -13.08 0.08
CA ALA A 228 -10.18 -13.71 0.77
C ALA A 228 -10.28 -15.23 0.57
N TYR A 229 -10.16 -15.71 -0.68
CA TYR A 229 -10.23 -17.14 -0.99
C TYR A 229 -9.16 -17.95 -0.25
N ARG A 230 -7.92 -17.43 -0.17
CA ARG A 230 -6.81 -18.11 0.52
C ARG A 230 -7.11 -18.28 2.01
N TYR A 231 -7.74 -17.31 2.66
CA TYR A 231 -8.10 -17.41 4.07
C TYR A 231 -9.16 -18.48 4.31
N ILE A 232 -10.09 -18.67 3.37
CA ILE A 232 -11.12 -19.71 3.46
C ILE A 232 -10.51 -21.10 3.23
N ALA A 233 -9.61 -21.22 2.27
CA ALA A 233 -8.94 -22.48 1.96
C ALA A 233 -7.91 -22.88 3.03
N ASN A 234 -7.26 -21.91 3.67
CA ASN A 234 -6.26 -22.11 4.73
C ASN A 234 -6.65 -21.34 6.00
N PRO A 235 -7.72 -21.76 6.70
CA PRO A 235 -8.29 -21.00 7.81
C PRO A 235 -7.31 -20.81 8.96
N GLU A 236 -6.49 -21.82 9.27
CA GLU A 236 -5.52 -21.78 10.37
C GLU A 236 -4.50 -20.63 10.23
N VAL A 237 -4.15 -20.25 8.99
CA VAL A 237 -3.23 -19.13 8.75
C VAL A 237 -3.90 -17.80 9.07
N PHE A 238 -5.14 -17.62 8.63
CA PHE A 238 -5.90 -16.38 8.88
C PHE A 238 -6.29 -16.26 10.36
N GLU A 239 -6.61 -17.37 11.03
CA GLU A 239 -6.90 -17.41 12.47
C GLU A 239 -5.72 -16.88 13.31
N MET A 240 -4.47 -17.10 12.89
CA MET A 240 -3.30 -16.50 13.56
C MET A 240 -3.26 -14.97 13.42
N GLU A 241 -3.64 -14.41 12.26
CA GLU A 241 -3.73 -12.95 12.09
C GLU A 241 -4.85 -12.36 12.97
N LEU A 242 -6.02 -12.99 12.99
CA LEU A 242 -7.14 -12.60 13.84
C LEU A 242 -6.75 -12.64 15.32
N ALA A 243 -6.02 -13.67 15.75
CA ALA A 243 -5.49 -13.76 17.11
C ALA A 243 -4.51 -12.62 17.43
N ALA A 244 -3.64 -12.23 16.49
CA ALA A 244 -2.70 -11.12 16.68
C ALA A 244 -3.42 -9.78 16.85
N ILE A 245 -4.49 -9.55 16.07
CA ILE A 245 -5.36 -8.37 16.18
C ILE A 245 -6.11 -8.40 17.52
N LYS A 246 -6.70 -9.54 17.89
CA LYS A 246 -7.43 -9.70 19.15
C LYS A 246 -6.55 -9.37 20.36
N LYS A 247 -5.29 -9.80 20.39
CA LYS A 247 -4.35 -9.45 21.46
C LYS A 247 -4.11 -7.95 21.60
N ILE A 248 -4.24 -7.17 20.52
CA ILE A 248 -4.13 -5.70 20.56
C ILE A 248 -5.40 -5.10 21.17
N TRP A 249 -6.57 -5.63 20.80
CA TRP A 249 -7.86 -5.23 21.37
C TRP A 249 -7.97 -5.59 22.86
N GLU A 250 -7.50 -6.76 23.28
CA GLU A 250 -7.45 -7.16 24.69
C GLU A 250 -6.54 -6.25 25.55
N LYS A 251 -5.55 -5.59 24.93
CA LYS A 251 -4.70 -4.58 25.58
C LYS A 251 -5.38 -3.20 25.72
N GLY A 252 -6.60 -3.04 25.25
CA GLY A 252 -7.38 -1.80 25.36
C GLY A 252 -7.25 -0.83 24.19
N TYR A 253 -6.53 -1.17 23.13
CA TYR A 253 -6.54 -0.35 21.91
C TYR A 253 -7.86 -0.55 21.15
N ARG A 254 -8.45 0.55 20.67
CA ARG A 254 -9.78 0.57 20.02
C ARG A 254 -9.76 1.16 18.61
N ASN A 255 -8.57 1.35 18.05
CA ASN A 255 -8.36 2.03 16.77
C ASN A 255 -7.81 1.12 15.66
N LEU A 256 -7.71 -0.20 15.87
CA LEU A 256 -7.22 -1.14 14.85
C LEU A 256 -8.40 -1.85 14.15
N ASN A 257 -8.63 -1.54 12.88
CA ASN A 257 -9.66 -2.15 12.03
C ASN A 257 -9.06 -3.20 11.10
N LEU A 258 -9.87 -4.14 10.62
CA LEU A 258 -9.48 -5.18 9.69
C LEU A 258 -10.07 -4.92 8.30
N MET A 259 -9.24 -5.01 7.27
CA MET A 259 -9.63 -4.94 5.87
C MET A 259 -9.26 -6.23 5.14
N ILE A 260 -10.23 -6.80 4.43
CA ILE A 260 -10.07 -8.04 3.65
C ILE A 260 -9.73 -7.70 2.19
N PRO A 261 -8.54 -8.08 1.69
CA PRO A 261 -8.15 -7.88 0.30
C PRO A 261 -8.75 -8.92 -0.64
N PHE A 262 -8.75 -8.58 -1.93
CA PHE A 262 -9.02 -9.47 -3.06
C PHE A 262 -10.30 -10.30 -2.91
N VAL A 263 -11.38 -9.67 -2.47
CA VAL A 263 -12.70 -10.30 -2.38
C VAL A 263 -13.33 -10.34 -3.78
N ARG A 264 -13.72 -11.52 -4.26
CA ARG A 264 -14.22 -11.73 -5.62
C ARG A 264 -15.74 -11.83 -5.66
N VAL A 265 -16.32 -12.53 -4.69
CA VAL A 265 -17.73 -12.94 -4.70
C VAL A 265 -18.33 -12.88 -3.29
N PRO A 266 -19.64 -12.58 -3.12
CA PRO A 266 -20.23 -12.34 -1.80
C PRO A 266 -20.09 -13.50 -0.81
N TRP A 267 -20.11 -14.76 -1.29
CA TRP A 267 -19.97 -15.91 -0.40
C TRP A 267 -18.59 -16.00 0.27
N GLU A 268 -17.54 -15.47 -0.36
CA GLU A 268 -16.22 -15.38 0.27
C GLU A 268 -16.32 -14.48 1.51
N LEU A 269 -16.92 -13.30 1.37
CA LEU A 269 -17.10 -12.36 2.48
C LEU A 269 -17.98 -12.94 3.59
N ILE A 270 -19.02 -13.71 3.26
CA ILE A 270 -19.84 -14.41 4.26
C ILE A 270 -18.98 -15.36 5.11
N LYS A 271 -18.14 -16.17 4.46
CA LYS A 271 -17.23 -17.09 5.16
C LYS A 271 -16.19 -16.36 5.99
N ILE A 272 -15.59 -15.29 5.46
CA ILE A 272 -14.64 -14.47 6.21
C ILE A 272 -15.29 -13.84 7.44
N LYS A 273 -16.49 -13.27 7.30
CA LYS A 273 -17.21 -12.66 8.42
C LYS A 273 -17.48 -13.66 9.54
N GLN A 274 -17.86 -14.90 9.21
CA GLN A 274 -18.01 -15.99 10.19
C GLN A 274 -16.71 -16.28 10.94
N MET A 275 -15.56 -16.26 10.26
CA MET A 275 -14.25 -16.45 10.91
C MET A 275 -13.89 -15.28 11.84
N VAL A 276 -14.15 -14.03 11.41
CA VAL A 276 -13.92 -12.83 12.23
C VAL A 276 -14.84 -12.83 13.46
N GLU A 277 -16.11 -13.23 13.30
CA GLU A 277 -17.06 -13.40 14.40
C GLU A 277 -16.57 -14.45 15.41
N LYS A 278 -16.17 -15.63 14.94
CA LYS A 278 -15.62 -16.71 15.77
C LYS A 278 -14.38 -16.28 16.56
N SER A 279 -13.59 -15.35 16.04
CA SER A 279 -12.44 -14.80 16.77
C SER A 279 -12.84 -13.93 17.97
N GLY A 280 -14.07 -13.43 18.01
CA GLY A 280 -14.59 -12.52 19.03
C GLY A 280 -14.30 -11.04 18.75
N LEU A 281 -13.74 -10.69 17.59
CA LEU A 281 -13.46 -9.30 17.23
C LEU A 281 -14.74 -8.48 16.99
N LEU A 282 -15.76 -9.08 16.37
CA LEU A 282 -17.06 -8.41 16.14
C LEU A 282 -17.87 -8.21 17.43
N SER A 283 -17.45 -8.78 18.56
CA SER A 283 -18.06 -8.50 19.87
C SER A 283 -17.71 -7.11 20.39
N TYR A 284 -16.67 -6.46 19.84
CA TYR A 284 -16.32 -5.08 20.16
C TYR A 284 -17.09 -4.11 19.25
N PRO A 285 -17.98 -3.25 19.77
CA PRO A 285 -18.81 -2.35 18.95
C PRO A 285 -18.02 -1.39 18.05
N GLU A 286 -16.79 -1.04 18.45
CA GLU A 286 -15.93 -0.13 17.72
C GLU A 286 -15.09 -0.82 16.63
N PHE A 287 -15.01 -2.15 16.63
CA PHE A 287 -14.22 -2.91 15.67
C PHE A 287 -14.90 -2.87 14.30
N LYS A 288 -14.19 -2.35 13.30
CA LYS A 288 -14.72 -2.25 11.95
C LYS A 288 -14.14 -3.31 11.02
N LEU A 289 -15.01 -3.94 10.25
CA LEU A 289 -14.68 -4.86 9.16
C LEU A 289 -14.84 -4.14 7.82
N TRP A 290 -13.74 -4.06 7.08
CA TRP A 290 -13.64 -3.41 5.78
C TRP A 290 -13.34 -4.45 4.69
N ILE A 291 -13.65 -4.10 3.44
CA ILE A 291 -13.14 -4.83 2.28
C ILE A 291 -12.37 -3.91 1.35
N MET A 292 -11.42 -4.47 0.64
CA MET A 292 -10.75 -3.80 -0.46
C MET A 292 -11.57 -4.03 -1.74
N VAL A 293 -12.05 -2.96 -2.36
CA VAL A 293 -12.76 -3.02 -3.63
C VAL A 293 -11.73 -2.84 -4.73
N GLU A 294 -11.18 -3.97 -5.16
CA GLU A 294 -10.08 -4.00 -6.12
C GLU A 294 -10.28 -5.02 -7.24
N VAL A 295 -11.30 -5.88 -7.15
CA VAL A 295 -11.71 -6.83 -8.19
C VAL A 295 -12.94 -6.27 -8.93
N PRO A 296 -13.00 -6.29 -10.28
CA PRO A 296 -14.16 -5.76 -11.01
C PRO A 296 -15.50 -6.38 -10.60
N SER A 297 -15.54 -7.69 -10.31
CA SER A 297 -16.75 -8.36 -9.81
C SER A 297 -17.22 -7.78 -8.47
N CYS A 298 -16.30 -7.40 -7.58
CA CYS A 298 -16.63 -6.73 -6.32
C CYS A 298 -17.08 -5.29 -6.57
N ALA A 299 -16.37 -4.56 -7.42
CA ALA A 299 -16.69 -3.17 -7.75
C ALA A 299 -18.09 -3.02 -8.37
N LEU A 300 -18.44 -3.87 -9.34
CA LEU A 300 -19.70 -3.80 -10.07
C LEU A 300 -20.88 -4.42 -9.31
N ASN A 301 -20.63 -5.31 -8.35
CA ASN A 301 -21.65 -5.95 -7.53
C ASN A 301 -21.61 -5.51 -6.06
N LEU A 302 -21.13 -4.29 -5.80
CA LEU A 302 -20.80 -3.82 -4.46
C LEU A 302 -21.99 -3.85 -3.48
N GLU A 303 -23.22 -3.63 -3.96
CA GLU A 303 -24.43 -3.67 -3.14
C GLU A 303 -24.59 -5.02 -2.41
N GLU A 304 -24.24 -6.14 -3.06
CA GLU A 304 -24.35 -7.46 -2.44
C GLU A 304 -23.32 -7.67 -1.33
N PHE A 305 -22.12 -7.10 -1.46
CA PHE A 305 -21.12 -7.15 -0.39
C PHE A 305 -21.52 -6.27 0.79
N ILE A 306 -22.12 -5.10 0.52
CA ILE A 306 -22.64 -4.21 1.56
C ILE A 306 -23.73 -4.92 2.38
N LYS A 307 -24.63 -5.66 1.73
CA LYS A 307 -25.70 -6.43 2.41
C LYS A 307 -25.17 -7.52 3.36
N VAL A 308 -23.98 -8.06 3.12
CA VAL A 308 -23.33 -9.01 4.05
C VAL A 308 -22.98 -8.33 5.39
N GLY A 309 -22.82 -7.01 5.39
CA GLY A 309 -22.60 -6.18 6.57
C GLY A 309 -21.11 -5.92 6.80
N ILE A 310 -20.62 -4.86 6.16
CA ILE A 310 -19.29 -4.26 6.28
C ILE A 310 -19.42 -2.80 6.74
N ASP A 311 -18.40 -2.26 7.37
CA ASP A 311 -18.39 -0.87 7.88
C ASP A 311 -17.81 0.14 6.89
N GLY A 312 -17.00 -0.36 5.96
CA GLY A 312 -16.33 0.47 4.98
C GLY A 312 -15.68 -0.31 3.85
N VAL A 313 -15.32 0.43 2.82
CA VAL A 313 -14.54 -0.06 1.69
C VAL A 313 -13.31 0.79 1.47
N SER A 314 -12.24 0.19 0.96
CA SER A 314 -11.12 0.92 0.38
C SER A 314 -10.93 0.51 -1.07
N ILE A 315 -10.97 1.47 -1.99
CA ILE A 315 -10.74 1.19 -3.40
C ILE A 315 -9.24 0.95 -3.61
N GLY A 316 -8.86 -0.24 -4.06
CA GLY A 316 -7.49 -0.58 -4.45
C GLY A 316 -7.27 -0.25 -5.92
N THR A 317 -6.90 0.99 -6.25
CA THR A 317 -6.85 1.44 -7.66
C THR A 317 -5.84 0.70 -8.50
N ASN A 318 -4.79 0.16 -7.87
CA ASN A 318 -3.73 -0.56 -8.57
C ASN A 318 -4.28 -1.81 -9.25
N ASP A 319 -4.76 -2.77 -8.46
CA ASP A 319 -5.32 -4.03 -8.94
C ASP A 319 -6.61 -3.80 -9.73
N LEU A 320 -7.47 -2.85 -9.32
CA LEU A 320 -8.70 -2.53 -10.05
C LEU A 320 -8.42 -2.03 -11.46
N THR A 321 -7.46 -1.14 -11.64
CA THR A 321 -7.09 -0.62 -12.97
C THR A 321 -6.49 -1.72 -13.83
N MET A 322 -5.58 -2.54 -13.26
CA MET A 322 -5.00 -3.69 -13.96
C MET A 322 -6.09 -4.61 -14.51
N MET A 323 -7.09 -4.96 -13.69
CA MET A 323 -8.15 -5.87 -14.10
C MET A 323 -9.21 -5.23 -15.02
N LEU A 324 -9.53 -3.94 -14.85
CA LEU A 324 -10.46 -3.25 -15.74
C LEU A 324 -9.88 -3.05 -17.14
N LEU A 325 -8.57 -2.84 -17.25
CA LEU A 325 -7.89 -2.62 -18.53
C LEU A 325 -7.30 -3.91 -19.11
N GLY A 326 -7.20 -4.99 -18.33
CA GLY A 326 -6.57 -6.24 -18.75
C GLY A 326 -5.06 -6.12 -18.93
N VAL A 327 -4.39 -5.32 -18.08
CA VAL A 327 -2.97 -5.00 -18.19
C VAL A 327 -2.21 -5.37 -16.92
N ASP A 328 -0.98 -5.86 -17.09
CA ASP A 328 -0.02 -5.94 -16.00
C ASP A 328 0.91 -4.73 -16.06
N ARG A 329 0.90 -3.89 -15.03
CA ARG A 329 1.77 -2.71 -14.96
C ARG A 329 3.25 -3.07 -14.79
N ASP A 330 3.55 -4.29 -14.33
CA ASP A 330 4.91 -4.80 -14.24
C ASP A 330 5.37 -5.40 -15.58
N SER A 331 4.46 -5.58 -16.56
CA SER A 331 4.78 -6.00 -17.92
C SER A 331 5.13 -4.79 -18.79
N GLU A 332 6.38 -4.74 -19.27
CA GLU A 332 6.86 -3.62 -20.10
C GLU A 332 6.07 -3.40 -21.38
N GLU A 333 5.62 -4.49 -22.00
CA GLU A 333 4.92 -4.47 -23.29
C GLU A 333 3.57 -3.75 -23.22
N VAL A 334 2.93 -3.77 -22.05
CA VAL A 334 1.57 -3.20 -21.86
C VAL A 334 1.50 -2.16 -20.73
N ALA A 335 2.59 -1.89 -20.03
CA ALA A 335 2.63 -0.90 -18.96
C ALA A 335 2.25 0.51 -19.43
N SER A 336 2.47 0.83 -20.71
CA SER A 336 2.06 2.11 -21.32
C SER A 336 0.53 2.29 -21.41
N VAL A 337 -0.23 1.20 -21.38
CA VAL A 337 -1.70 1.20 -21.39
C VAL A 337 -2.28 1.41 -19.98
N TYR A 338 -1.49 1.18 -18.94
CA TYR A 338 -1.91 1.39 -17.56
C TYR A 338 -2.09 2.88 -17.26
N ASP A 339 -3.34 3.33 -17.16
CA ASP A 339 -3.68 4.69 -16.74
C ASP A 339 -4.98 4.70 -15.90
N GLU A 340 -4.83 5.10 -14.64
CA GLU A 340 -5.94 5.21 -13.69
C GLU A 340 -6.93 6.34 -14.03
N ARG A 341 -6.59 7.21 -14.99
CA ARG A 341 -7.43 8.33 -15.46
C ARG A 341 -8.29 7.98 -16.67
N THR A 342 -8.24 6.73 -17.15
CA THR A 342 -9.10 6.29 -18.25
C THR A 342 -10.58 6.46 -17.87
N PRO A 343 -11.47 6.80 -18.83
CA PRO A 343 -12.89 7.00 -18.54
C PRO A 343 -13.54 5.81 -17.84
N VAL A 344 -13.17 4.58 -18.22
CA VAL A 344 -13.70 3.35 -17.60
C VAL A 344 -13.32 3.26 -16.12
N VAL A 345 -12.05 3.48 -15.77
CA VAL A 345 -11.59 3.45 -14.39
C VAL A 345 -12.28 4.55 -13.59
N LEU A 346 -12.23 5.79 -14.07
CA LEU A 346 -12.82 6.93 -13.36
C LEU A 346 -14.34 6.75 -13.12
N ASN A 347 -15.07 6.18 -14.09
CA ASN A 347 -16.49 5.89 -13.95
C ASN A 347 -16.77 4.80 -12.91
N VAL A 348 -15.94 3.74 -12.86
CA VAL A 348 -16.05 2.70 -11.82
C VAL A 348 -15.72 3.26 -10.44
N LEU A 349 -14.69 4.10 -10.31
CA LEU A 349 -14.37 4.75 -9.02
C LEU A 349 -15.55 5.60 -8.52
N GLU A 350 -16.15 6.40 -9.41
CA GLU A 350 -17.31 7.23 -9.07
C GLU A 350 -18.55 6.38 -8.74
N TYR A 351 -18.76 5.28 -9.46
CA TYR A 351 -19.83 4.31 -9.15
C TYR A 351 -19.67 3.74 -7.75
N ILE A 352 -18.47 3.28 -7.37
CA ILE A 352 -18.19 2.75 -6.02
C ILE A 352 -18.52 3.79 -4.96
N VAL A 353 -18.02 5.03 -5.10
CA VAL A 353 -18.26 6.11 -4.12
C VAL A 353 -19.75 6.42 -3.98
N LYS A 354 -20.48 6.53 -5.10
CA LYS A 354 -21.92 6.80 -5.10
C LYS A 354 -22.71 5.66 -4.46
N THR A 355 -22.34 4.41 -4.72
CA THR A 355 -22.95 3.23 -4.11
C THR A 355 -22.72 3.23 -2.60
N CYS A 356 -21.49 3.44 -2.13
CA CYS A 356 -21.21 3.56 -0.69
C CYS A 356 -22.03 4.67 -0.04
N ARG A 357 -22.09 5.86 -0.67
CA ARG A 357 -22.89 6.98 -0.18
C ARG A 357 -24.39 6.65 -0.10
N LYS A 358 -24.95 5.95 -1.10
CA LYS A 358 -26.36 5.50 -1.12
C LYS A 358 -26.69 4.61 0.09
N TYR A 359 -25.75 3.76 0.50
CA TYR A 359 -25.92 2.83 1.64
C TYR A 359 -25.30 3.33 2.95
N ASN A 360 -24.83 4.58 3.01
CA ASN A 360 -24.16 5.16 4.18
C ASN A 360 -22.94 4.34 4.67
N ILE A 361 -22.18 3.79 3.73
CA ILE A 361 -20.95 3.04 3.99
C ILE A 361 -19.74 3.96 3.81
N THR A 362 -18.76 3.82 4.70
CA THR A 362 -17.49 4.55 4.60
C THR A 362 -16.76 4.14 3.33
N CYS A 363 -16.29 5.10 2.54
CA CYS A 363 -15.57 4.84 1.29
C CYS A 363 -14.22 5.57 1.32
N SER A 364 -13.15 4.79 1.26
CA SER A 364 -11.79 5.26 1.11
C SER A 364 -11.24 4.87 -0.25
N ILE A 365 -10.18 5.56 -0.68
CA ILE A 365 -9.33 5.14 -1.80
C ILE A 365 -7.91 5.01 -1.29
N CYS A 366 -7.24 3.95 -1.70
CA CYS A 366 -5.85 3.68 -1.38
C CYS A 366 -5.12 3.26 -2.66
N GLY A 367 -3.81 3.50 -2.69
CA GLY A 367 -3.03 3.41 -3.92
C GLY A 367 -2.40 4.74 -4.27
N GLN A 368 -1.77 4.78 -5.44
CA GLN A 368 -0.98 5.94 -5.85
C GLN A 368 -1.82 6.99 -6.57
N ALA A 369 -2.91 6.58 -7.23
CA ALA A 369 -3.84 7.44 -7.94
C ALA A 369 -4.19 8.77 -7.21
N PRO A 370 -4.68 8.78 -5.95
CA PRO A 370 -5.02 10.04 -5.26
C PRO A 370 -3.79 10.89 -4.88
N SER A 371 -2.60 10.30 -4.86
CA SER A 371 -1.33 10.98 -4.57
C SER A 371 -0.72 11.58 -5.85
N ASP A 372 -0.79 10.86 -6.97
CA ASP A 372 -0.19 11.23 -8.25
C ASP A 372 -1.09 12.16 -9.09
N TYR A 373 -2.42 12.02 -8.98
CA TYR A 373 -3.40 12.70 -9.83
C TYR A 373 -4.41 13.51 -8.99
N PRO A 374 -4.13 14.81 -8.73
CA PRO A 374 -5.04 15.71 -8.02
C PRO A 374 -6.48 15.73 -8.57
N GLU A 375 -6.65 15.55 -9.87
CA GLU A 375 -7.95 15.48 -10.56
C GLU A 375 -8.80 14.29 -10.09
N ILE A 376 -8.18 13.15 -9.75
CA ILE A 376 -8.88 11.99 -9.20
C ILE A 376 -9.36 12.33 -7.79
N ALA A 377 -8.50 12.91 -6.95
CA ALA A 377 -8.88 13.33 -5.61
C ALA A 377 -10.08 14.32 -5.66
N GLU A 378 -10.03 15.35 -6.51
CA GLU A 378 -11.14 16.29 -6.68
C GLU A 378 -12.43 15.57 -7.11
N ARG A 379 -12.35 14.68 -8.11
CA ARG A 379 -13.52 13.95 -8.62
C ARG A 379 -14.18 13.11 -7.54
N LEU A 380 -13.39 12.41 -6.72
CA LEU A 380 -13.90 11.54 -5.66
C LEU A 380 -14.49 12.33 -4.49
N VAL A 381 -13.86 13.46 -4.11
CA VAL A 381 -14.45 14.39 -3.11
C VAL A 381 -15.80 14.90 -3.59
N ARG A 382 -15.93 15.30 -4.86
CA ARG A 382 -17.22 15.72 -5.45
C ARG A 382 -18.26 14.60 -5.45
N ALA A 383 -17.84 13.35 -5.70
CA ALA A 383 -18.72 12.19 -5.64
C ALA A 383 -19.19 11.88 -4.20
N GLY A 384 -18.44 12.32 -3.19
CA GLY A 384 -18.76 12.16 -1.77
C GLY A 384 -17.95 11.07 -1.07
N ILE A 385 -16.69 10.88 -1.47
CA ILE A 385 -15.78 9.97 -0.77
C ILE A 385 -15.52 10.45 0.67
N THR A 386 -15.44 9.50 1.62
CA THR A 386 -15.30 9.85 3.05
C THR A 386 -13.86 10.03 3.47
N SER A 387 -12.91 9.42 2.74
CA SER A 387 -11.48 9.55 3.02
C SER A 387 -10.60 9.32 1.80
N LEU A 388 -9.41 9.94 1.80
CA LEU A 388 -8.33 9.67 0.85
C LEU A 388 -7.12 9.14 1.63
N SER A 389 -6.56 7.99 1.23
CA SER A 389 -5.35 7.43 1.84
C SER A 389 -4.15 7.58 0.90
N VAL A 390 -3.22 8.47 1.25
CA VAL A 390 -2.12 8.92 0.38
C VAL A 390 -0.74 8.59 0.95
N THR A 391 0.32 8.78 0.19
CA THR A 391 1.69 8.64 0.73
C THR A 391 2.03 9.80 1.68
N PRO A 392 2.92 9.58 2.67
CA PRO A 392 3.22 10.60 3.68
C PRO A 392 3.67 11.96 3.12
N ASP A 393 4.41 11.96 2.01
CA ASP A 393 4.98 13.15 1.37
C ASP A 393 3.95 14.10 0.75
N VAL A 394 2.73 13.62 0.46
CA VAL A 394 1.68 14.44 -0.16
C VAL A 394 0.51 14.78 0.77
N ILE A 395 0.55 14.41 2.06
CA ILE A 395 -0.55 14.62 3.01
C ILE A 395 -1.05 16.07 3.01
N ASP A 396 -0.14 17.04 3.21
CA ASP A 396 -0.53 18.45 3.34
C ASP A 396 -1.05 19.01 2.00
N ARG A 397 -0.44 18.61 0.88
CA ARG A 397 -0.90 18.99 -0.47
C ARG A 397 -2.30 18.46 -0.74
N THR A 398 -2.55 17.19 -0.45
CA THR A 398 -3.86 16.56 -0.63
C THR A 398 -4.90 17.23 0.25
N ARG A 399 -4.57 17.54 1.52
CA ARG A 399 -5.49 18.25 2.41
C ARG A 399 -5.88 19.63 1.88
N GLN A 400 -4.93 20.38 1.31
CA GLN A 400 -5.22 21.66 0.66
C GLN A 400 -6.17 21.50 -0.53
N ILE A 401 -5.93 20.52 -1.40
CA ILE A 401 -6.81 20.23 -2.56
C ILE A 401 -8.23 19.90 -2.07
N VAL A 402 -8.36 19.00 -1.10
CA VAL A 402 -9.66 18.60 -0.53
C VAL A 402 -10.39 19.81 0.07
N PHE A 403 -9.69 20.63 0.88
CA PHE A 403 -10.25 21.84 1.46
C PHE A 403 -10.80 22.81 0.40
N ASP A 404 -10.05 23.04 -0.69
CA ASP A 404 -10.47 23.94 -1.75
C ASP A 404 -11.70 23.41 -2.52
N VAL A 405 -11.76 22.11 -2.76
CA VAL A 405 -12.90 21.45 -3.41
C VAL A 405 -14.14 21.52 -2.53
N GLU A 406 -14.03 21.18 -1.24
CA GLU A 406 -15.13 21.27 -0.28
C GLU A 406 -15.66 22.70 -0.14
N ARG A 407 -14.76 23.69 -0.09
CA ARG A 407 -15.15 25.10 -0.03
C ARG A 407 -15.91 25.54 -1.29
N LYS A 408 -15.52 25.07 -2.48
CA LYS A 408 -16.25 25.34 -3.73
C LYS A 408 -17.63 24.70 -3.69
N LEU A 409 -17.73 23.42 -3.31
CA LEU A 409 -18.99 22.68 -3.21
C LEU A 409 -19.97 23.32 -2.22
N PHE A 410 -19.47 23.80 -1.07
CA PHE A 410 -20.29 24.51 -0.10
C PHE A 410 -20.89 25.79 -0.70
N LYS A 411 -20.07 26.60 -1.38
CA LYS A 411 -20.54 27.83 -2.06
C LYS A 411 -21.53 27.55 -3.19
N GLU A 412 -21.36 26.46 -3.94
CA GLU A 412 -22.29 26.05 -5.00
C GLU A 412 -23.65 25.64 -4.43
N LYS A 413 -23.67 24.95 -3.27
CA LYS A 413 -24.90 24.59 -2.58
C LYS A 413 -25.60 25.78 -1.93
N SER A 414 -24.87 26.73 -1.36
CA SER A 414 -25.48 27.93 -0.75
C SER A 414 -26.08 28.92 -1.77
N LYS A 415 -25.82 28.73 -3.07
CA LYS A 415 -26.37 29.55 -4.16
C LYS A 415 -27.61 28.93 -4.82
N LYS A 416 -27.91 27.66 -4.55
CA LYS A 416 -29.13 26.97 -4.97
C LYS A 416 -30.12 26.98 -3.82
#